data_AF-A0A3B3CQN8-F1
#
_entry.id   AF-A0A3B3CQN8-F1
#
_cell.length_a   1.000
_cell.length_b   1.000
_cell.length_c   1.000
_cell.angle_alpha   90.00
_cell.angle_beta   90.00
_cell.angle_gamma   90.00
#
_symmetry.space_group_name_H-M   'P 1'
#
loop_
_entity.id
_entity.type
_entity.pdbx_description
1 polymer ?
#
loop_
_entity_poly.entity_id
_entity_poly.type
_entity_poly.pdbx_seq_one_letter_code
_entity_poly.pdbx_strand_id
1 'polypeptide(L)'
;MEENSCPQQLSEKVEEDKNNFNEKETNSGPEETSSQVSNPEGADKPAEETRVQYNRLKLFDKVMQKSLKKFVEIASDKGFAAMFRPLYKKNPQKMETIHKKFAEELQKTIQEDISRLTEEGMLEFKLDELDKLEDAAKNDLNPAWRPSGIPEQDFCSFLMPYYQKQEAFLRLELKKIQAENAALAQRVQTGRENISQTEQRISTAVDEWKAAVAEFENLASSLCPADVFNV
;
A
#
# COMPACT_ATOMS: atom_id res chain seq x y z
N MET A 1 25.53 -23.84 -28.68
CA MET A 1 26.27 -23.38 -27.48
C MET A 1 27.13 -22.24 -27.95
N GLU A 2 26.74 -21.02 -27.58
CA GLU A 2 27.50 -19.78 -27.75
C GLU A 2 26.96 -18.85 -26.66
N GLU A 3 27.84 -18.11 -25.99
CA GLU A 3 27.50 -17.41 -24.74
C GLU A 3 27.44 -15.89 -24.89
N ASN A 4 26.83 -15.25 -23.89
CA ASN A 4 27.12 -13.89 -23.40
C ASN A 4 27.09 -12.72 -24.41
N SER A 5 26.14 -11.81 -24.19
CA SER A 5 26.51 -10.56 -23.53
C SER A 5 25.30 -9.87 -22.89
N CYS A 6 25.52 -9.24 -21.73
CA CYS A 6 24.53 -8.42 -21.02
C CYS A 6 25.13 -7.04 -20.72
N PRO A 7 24.53 -5.93 -21.19
CA PRO A 7 24.92 -4.60 -20.78
C PRO A 7 24.28 -4.28 -19.41
N GLN A 8 25.09 -4.29 -18.36
CA GLN A 8 24.74 -3.65 -17.09
C GLN A 8 24.99 -2.13 -17.15
N GLN A 9 24.34 -1.40 -16.25
CA GLN A 9 24.62 -0.01 -15.84
C GLN A 9 24.54 1.09 -16.92
N LEU A 10 23.52 1.93 -16.76
CA LEU A 10 23.81 3.36 -16.57
C LEU A 10 23.10 3.83 -15.30
N SER A 11 23.85 4.46 -14.39
CA SER A 11 23.33 4.93 -13.11
C SER A 11 24.00 6.24 -12.74
N GLU A 12 23.22 7.32 -12.58
CA GLU A 12 23.44 8.28 -11.50
C GLU A 12 22.22 9.20 -11.27
N LYS A 13 21.88 9.37 -9.98
CA LYS A 13 21.39 10.59 -9.31
C LYS A 13 20.50 11.57 -10.08
N VAL A 14 19.25 11.71 -9.61
CA VAL A 14 18.89 12.86 -8.76
C VAL A 14 18.22 12.31 -7.50
N GLU A 15 18.49 12.92 -6.36
CA GLU A 15 17.97 12.52 -5.03
C GLU A 15 17.16 13.67 -4.42
N GLU A 16 16.19 13.30 -3.58
CA GLU A 16 15.25 14.11 -2.77
C GLU A 16 15.08 15.63 -3.02
N ASP A 17 13.81 16.03 -3.17
CA ASP A 17 13.26 17.02 -2.23
C ASP A 17 11.79 16.71 -1.91
N LYS A 18 11.28 17.17 -0.75
CA LYS A 18 9.99 16.71 -0.18
C LYS A 18 9.00 17.84 0.10
N ASN A 19 7.70 17.47 0.07
CA ASN A 19 6.57 18.09 0.76
C ASN A 19 6.32 19.61 0.54
N ASN A 20 5.31 19.92 -0.28
CA ASN A 20 4.14 20.63 0.27
C ASN A 20 2.91 20.52 -0.64
N PHE A 21 1.77 20.09 -0.10
CA PHE A 21 0.46 20.26 -0.74
C PHE A 21 -0.62 20.35 0.33
N ASN A 22 -1.03 21.59 0.65
CA ASN A 22 -2.15 21.82 1.56
C ASN A 22 -3.46 21.60 0.83
N GLU A 23 -4.35 20.82 1.42
CA GLU A 23 -5.75 20.73 0.99
C GLU A 23 -6.46 22.08 1.21
N LYS A 24 -7.45 22.36 0.36
CA LYS A 24 -8.40 23.45 0.54
C LYS A 24 -9.81 22.92 0.42
N GLU A 25 -10.46 22.75 1.56
CA GLU A 25 -11.92 22.67 1.60
C GLU A 25 -12.54 24.01 1.18
N THR A 26 -13.60 23.96 0.38
CA THR A 26 -14.57 25.06 0.24
C THR A 26 -15.96 24.49 0.07
N ASN A 27 -16.75 24.49 1.15
CA ASN A 27 -18.17 24.13 1.14
C ASN A 27 -19.05 25.25 0.58
N SER A 28 -20.17 24.90 -0.05
CA SER A 28 -21.39 25.72 -0.19
C SER A 28 -22.59 24.84 -0.59
N GLY A 29 -23.73 25.00 0.08
CA GLY A 29 -24.99 24.28 -0.19
C GLY A 29 -25.93 25.09 -1.12
N PRO A 30 -27.26 25.21 -0.87
CA PRO A 30 -28.04 24.77 0.32
C PRO A 30 -29.42 24.13 -0.03
N GLU A 31 -30.39 24.21 0.92
CA GLU A 31 -31.86 24.00 0.81
C GLU A 31 -32.37 22.53 0.74
N GLU A 32 -33.53 22.12 1.31
CA GLU A 32 -34.49 22.56 2.36
C GLU A 32 -35.48 21.35 2.54
N THR A 33 -36.24 21.04 3.61
CA THR A 33 -36.73 21.67 4.86
C THR A 33 -36.45 20.71 6.08
N SER A 34 -37.16 20.52 7.21
CA SER A 34 -38.49 20.92 7.72
C SER A 34 -38.70 20.84 9.26
N SER A 35 -39.63 21.67 9.73
CA SER A 35 -40.54 21.63 10.89
C SER A 35 -40.47 20.57 12.04
N GLN A 36 -39.90 21.01 13.16
CA GLN A 36 -40.61 21.30 14.43
C GLN A 36 -40.96 20.19 15.48
N VAL A 37 -40.09 20.09 16.50
CA VAL A 37 -40.35 20.02 17.97
C VAL A 37 -41.24 18.91 18.58
N SER A 38 -40.61 18.08 19.43
CA SER A 38 -41.07 17.72 20.78
C SER A 38 -39.87 17.31 21.66
N ASN A 39 -39.97 17.43 22.98
CA ASN A 39 -38.84 17.43 23.95
C ASN A 39 -39.35 16.93 25.34
N PRO A 40 -38.51 16.51 26.30
CA PRO A 40 -37.37 15.59 26.20
C PRO A 40 -37.35 14.55 27.35
N GLU A 41 -37.53 13.25 27.09
CA GLU A 41 -37.33 12.23 28.14
C GLU A 41 -36.84 10.90 27.56
N GLY A 42 -35.77 10.37 28.12
CA GLY A 42 -34.98 9.27 27.51
C GLY A 42 -33.49 9.44 27.78
N ALA A 43 -33.08 9.26 29.04
CA ALA A 43 -31.69 9.41 29.46
C ALA A 43 -30.85 8.17 29.11
N ASP A 44 -30.73 7.88 27.82
CA ASP A 44 -29.79 6.88 27.28
C ASP A 44 -28.36 7.38 27.49
N LYS A 45 -27.86 7.14 28.70
CA LYS A 45 -26.43 7.11 28.96
C LYS A 45 -25.81 6.16 27.93
N PRO A 46 -24.72 6.53 27.24
CA PRO A 46 -23.87 5.49 26.69
C PRO A 46 -23.50 4.58 27.87
N ALA A 47 -23.78 3.29 27.75
CA ALA A 47 -23.25 2.30 28.67
C ALA A 47 -21.75 2.28 28.43
N GLU A 48 -21.03 3.14 29.16
CA GLU A 48 -19.58 3.24 29.17
C GLU A 48 -19.04 1.96 29.81
N GLU A 49 -19.12 0.86 29.05
CA GLU A 49 -18.63 -0.45 29.42
C GLU A 49 -17.15 -0.30 29.70
N THR A 50 -16.83 -0.11 30.98
CA THR A 50 -15.46 -0.01 31.48
C THR A 50 -14.86 -1.42 31.46
N ARG A 51 -14.67 -1.95 30.24
CA ARG A 51 -13.97 -3.19 29.94
C ARG A 51 -12.53 -2.99 30.37
N VAL A 52 -12.27 -3.24 31.66
CA VAL A 52 -10.95 -3.24 32.28
C VAL A 52 -10.04 -4.01 31.35
N GLN A 53 -9.08 -3.31 30.74
CA GLN A 53 -8.35 -3.85 29.59
C GLN A 53 -7.60 -5.11 30.01
N TYR A 54 -8.12 -6.26 29.57
CA TYR A 54 -7.69 -7.57 30.03
C TYR A 54 -6.38 -7.93 29.34
N ASN A 55 -5.28 -7.41 29.87
CA ASN A 55 -3.95 -7.73 29.37
C ASN A 55 -3.76 -9.26 29.30
N ARG A 56 -3.56 -9.77 28.09
CA ARG A 56 -3.66 -11.21 27.80
C ARG A 56 -2.58 -12.01 28.53
N LEU A 57 -1.40 -11.42 28.76
CA LEU A 57 -0.31 -12.03 29.53
C LEU A 57 -0.72 -12.34 30.97
N LYS A 58 -1.26 -11.35 31.71
CA LYS A 58 -1.77 -11.56 33.09
C LYS A 58 -2.89 -12.60 33.19
N LEU A 59 -3.67 -12.78 32.12
CA LEU A 59 -4.66 -13.86 32.06
C LEU A 59 -4.00 -15.23 31.84
N PHE A 60 -3.02 -15.31 30.94
CA PHE A 60 -2.20 -16.51 30.71
C PHE A 60 -1.50 -16.96 32.02
N ASP A 61 -0.75 -16.08 32.69
CA ASP A 61 -0.06 -16.39 33.95
C ASP A 61 -1.01 -16.98 35.00
N LYS A 62 -2.16 -16.33 35.18
CA LYS A 62 -3.20 -16.73 36.14
C LYS A 62 -3.81 -18.08 35.79
N VAL A 63 -3.95 -18.42 34.51
CA VAL A 63 -4.42 -19.74 34.05
C VAL A 63 -3.33 -20.80 34.24
N MET A 64 -2.07 -20.50 33.90
CA MET A 64 -0.95 -21.43 34.05
C MET A 64 -0.66 -21.77 35.52
N GLN A 65 -0.53 -20.75 36.39
CA GLN A 65 -0.33 -20.94 37.83
C GLN A 65 -1.48 -21.74 38.48
N LYS A 66 -2.73 -21.45 38.10
CA LYS A 66 -3.91 -22.17 38.61
C LYS A 66 -3.93 -23.63 38.13
N SER A 67 -3.49 -23.88 36.90
CA SER A 67 -3.42 -25.23 36.32
C SER A 67 -2.30 -26.06 36.96
N LEU A 68 -1.11 -25.48 37.12
CA LEU A 68 0.01 -26.09 37.83
C LEU A 68 -0.34 -26.43 39.28
N LYS A 69 -0.96 -25.49 40.01
CA LYS A 69 -1.43 -25.76 41.38
C LYS A 69 -2.40 -26.96 41.41
N LYS A 70 -3.38 -26.98 40.51
CA LYS A 70 -4.37 -28.07 40.44
C LYS A 70 -3.74 -29.42 40.06
N PHE A 71 -2.66 -29.41 39.30
CA PHE A 71 -1.87 -30.61 38.98
C PHE A 71 -1.10 -31.13 40.22
N VAL A 72 -0.45 -30.24 40.97
CA VAL A 72 0.22 -30.59 42.25
C VAL A 72 -0.79 -31.07 43.30
N GLU A 73 -2.01 -30.53 43.33
CA GLU A 73 -3.11 -31.01 44.19
C GLU A 73 -3.52 -32.46 43.89
N ILE A 74 -3.43 -32.93 42.64
CA ILE A 74 -3.64 -34.35 42.28
C ILE A 74 -2.52 -35.22 42.85
N ALA A 75 -1.27 -34.73 42.80
CA ALA A 75 -0.09 -35.38 43.38
C ALA A 75 0.01 -35.26 44.93
N SER A 76 -1.12 -35.05 45.63
CA SER A 76 -1.17 -34.91 47.09
C SER A 76 -0.57 -36.08 47.88
N ASP A 77 -0.04 -35.79 49.08
CA ASP A 77 0.52 -36.80 50.00
C ASP A 77 -0.46 -37.96 50.27
N LYS A 78 -1.77 -37.69 50.39
CA LYS A 78 -2.78 -38.74 50.55
C LYS A 78 -2.79 -39.75 49.39
N GLY A 79 -2.61 -39.29 48.16
CA GLY A 79 -2.49 -40.15 46.98
C GLY A 79 -1.16 -40.91 46.98
N PHE A 80 -0.05 -40.21 47.25
CA PHE A 80 1.30 -40.79 47.28
C PHE A 80 1.43 -41.86 48.38
N ALA A 81 0.95 -41.59 49.59
CA ALA A 81 0.87 -42.53 50.71
C ALA A 81 -0.08 -43.72 50.44
N ALA A 82 -1.18 -43.50 49.71
CA ALA A 82 -2.08 -44.57 49.30
C ALA A 82 -1.43 -45.54 48.30
N MET A 83 -0.44 -45.10 47.51
CA MET A 83 0.35 -45.95 46.61
C MET A 83 1.54 -46.61 47.34
N PHE A 84 2.32 -45.84 48.10
CA PHE A 84 3.56 -46.31 48.74
C PHE A 84 3.38 -46.82 50.19
N ARG A 85 2.19 -47.35 50.54
CA ARG A 85 1.81 -47.80 51.89
C ARG A 85 2.87 -48.65 52.63
N PRO A 86 3.55 -49.64 52.00
CA PRO A 86 4.54 -50.45 52.71
C PRO A 86 5.75 -49.65 53.19
N LEU A 87 6.11 -48.58 52.48
CA LEU A 87 7.25 -47.73 52.78
C LEU A 87 6.88 -46.68 53.85
N TYR A 88 5.70 -46.05 53.74
CA TYR A 88 5.16 -45.17 54.79
C TYR A 88 5.03 -45.87 56.15
N LYS A 89 4.60 -47.15 56.16
CA LYS A 89 4.57 -47.97 57.39
C LYS A 89 5.96 -48.22 58.00
N LYS A 90 7.02 -48.18 57.21
CA LYS A 90 8.40 -48.46 57.65
C LYS A 90 9.16 -47.21 58.08
N ASN A 91 8.91 -46.06 57.44
CA ASN A 91 9.39 -44.76 57.91
C ASN A 91 8.53 -43.62 57.33
N PRO A 92 7.55 -43.08 58.07
CA PRO A 92 6.64 -42.06 57.54
C PRO A 92 7.36 -40.73 57.30
N GLN A 93 8.15 -40.24 58.28
CA GLN A 93 8.85 -38.95 58.18
C GLN A 93 9.80 -38.86 56.98
N LYS A 94 10.55 -39.93 56.69
CA LYS A 94 11.41 -39.95 55.48
C LYS A 94 10.58 -39.94 54.20
N MET A 95 9.41 -40.59 54.18
CA MET A 95 8.58 -40.64 52.97
C MET A 95 7.81 -39.33 52.73
N GLU A 96 7.32 -38.69 53.79
CA GLU A 96 6.78 -37.32 53.77
C GLU A 96 7.83 -36.32 53.27
N THR A 97 9.09 -36.45 53.72
CA THR A 97 10.22 -35.65 53.22
C THR A 97 10.49 -35.88 51.73
N ILE A 98 10.37 -37.13 51.25
CA ILE A 98 10.54 -37.48 49.83
C ILE A 98 9.38 -36.93 48.99
N HIS A 99 8.14 -37.10 49.45
CA HIS A 99 6.95 -36.56 48.78
C HIS A 99 7.02 -35.04 48.64
N LYS A 100 7.36 -34.34 49.73
CA LYS A 100 7.53 -32.89 49.73
C LYS A 100 8.56 -32.45 48.70
N LYS A 101 9.75 -33.04 48.70
CA LYS A 101 10.80 -32.73 47.71
C LYS A 101 10.35 -33.00 46.29
N PHE A 102 9.73 -34.15 46.03
CA PHE A 102 9.19 -34.49 44.71
C PHE A 102 8.16 -33.45 44.23
N ALA A 103 7.26 -32.99 45.10
CA ALA A 103 6.27 -31.97 44.76
C ALA A 103 6.91 -30.59 44.51
N GLU A 104 7.89 -30.19 45.35
CA GLU A 104 8.64 -28.94 45.20
C GLU A 104 9.49 -28.92 43.91
N GLU A 105 10.21 -30.00 43.62
CA GLU A 105 11.02 -30.17 42.41
C GLU A 105 10.14 -30.23 41.14
N LEU A 106 9.04 -31.01 41.16
CA LEU A 106 8.09 -31.10 40.05
C LEU A 106 7.41 -29.75 39.74
N GLN A 107 6.96 -29.04 40.78
CA GLN A 107 6.37 -27.70 40.60
C GLN A 107 7.40 -26.71 40.07
N LYS A 108 8.63 -26.75 40.59
CA LYS A 108 9.72 -25.87 40.17
C LYS A 108 10.08 -26.10 38.69
N THR A 109 10.37 -27.34 38.28
CA THR A 109 10.77 -27.64 36.91
C THR A 109 9.68 -27.30 35.89
N ILE A 110 8.40 -27.57 36.19
CA ILE A 110 7.30 -27.16 35.31
C ILE A 110 7.20 -25.63 35.23
N GLN A 111 7.42 -24.91 36.33
CA GLN A 111 7.41 -23.43 36.31
C GLN A 111 8.59 -22.85 35.52
N GLU A 112 9.80 -23.43 35.64
CA GLU A 112 10.99 -23.06 34.85
C GLU A 112 10.80 -23.38 33.36
N ASP A 113 10.17 -24.51 33.02
CA ASP A 113 9.80 -24.87 31.64
C ASP A 113 8.76 -23.91 31.05
N ILE A 114 7.73 -23.52 31.82
CA ILE A 114 6.73 -22.54 31.37
C ILE A 114 7.37 -21.17 31.12
N SER A 115 8.20 -20.68 32.04
CA SER A 115 8.90 -19.39 31.87
C SER A 115 9.81 -19.43 30.64
N ARG A 116 10.63 -20.48 30.49
CA ARG A 116 11.49 -20.64 29.30
C ARG A 116 10.70 -20.68 28.00
N LEU A 117 9.59 -21.42 27.92
CA LEU A 117 8.73 -21.46 26.72
C LEU A 117 8.03 -20.11 26.44
N THR A 118 7.73 -19.33 27.48
CA THR A 118 7.18 -17.97 27.38
C THR A 118 8.21 -16.99 26.80
N GLU A 119 9.46 -17.10 27.24
CA GLU A 119 10.62 -16.34 26.75
C GLU A 119 11.00 -16.75 25.31
N GLU A 120 11.23 -18.04 25.04
CA GLU A 120 11.54 -18.61 23.71
C GLU A 120 10.46 -18.26 22.68
N GLY A 121 9.18 -18.30 23.09
CA GLY A 121 8.05 -17.92 22.25
C GLY A 121 7.88 -16.41 22.07
N MET A 122 8.63 -15.56 22.78
CA MET A 122 8.39 -14.12 22.95
C MET A 122 6.91 -13.79 23.23
N LEU A 123 6.28 -14.58 24.11
CA LEU A 123 4.83 -14.59 24.28
C LEU A 123 4.32 -13.26 24.86
N GLU A 124 5.08 -12.62 25.75
CA GLU A 124 4.76 -11.30 26.31
C GLU A 124 4.53 -10.28 25.19
N PHE A 125 5.52 -10.09 24.32
CA PHE A 125 5.44 -9.20 23.16
C PHE A 125 4.28 -9.56 22.23
N LYS A 126 4.07 -10.86 21.93
CA LYS A 126 2.99 -11.30 21.04
C LYS A 126 1.59 -11.04 21.61
N LEU A 127 1.42 -11.14 22.93
CA LEU A 127 0.14 -10.86 23.59
C LEU A 127 -0.10 -9.36 23.74
N ASP A 128 0.93 -8.58 24.06
CA ASP A 128 0.84 -7.11 24.14
C ASP A 128 0.61 -6.46 22.76
N GLU A 129 1.20 -6.99 21.68
CA GLU A 129 0.87 -6.57 20.31
C GLU A 129 -0.56 -6.97 19.91
N LEU A 130 -1.05 -8.13 20.35
CA LEU A 130 -2.43 -8.54 20.10
C LEU A 130 -3.44 -7.67 20.86
N ASP A 131 -3.11 -7.23 22.08
CA ASP A 131 -3.90 -6.24 22.84
C ASP A 131 -3.97 -4.91 22.07
N LYS A 132 -2.86 -4.43 21.50
CA LYS A 132 -2.81 -3.19 20.67
C LYS A 132 -3.57 -3.32 19.35
N LEU A 133 -3.50 -4.48 18.70
CA LEU A 133 -4.21 -4.73 17.44
C LEU A 133 -5.72 -4.82 17.65
N GLU A 134 -6.17 -5.41 18.76
CA GLU A 134 -7.57 -5.35 19.18
C GLU A 134 -8.00 -3.91 19.48
N ASP A 135 -7.21 -3.15 20.25
CA ASP A 135 -7.48 -1.73 20.55
C ASP A 135 -7.69 -0.89 19.29
N ALA A 136 -6.79 -1.02 18.31
CA ALA A 136 -6.86 -0.29 17.04
C ALA A 136 -8.08 -0.67 16.20
N ALA A 137 -8.55 -1.93 16.30
CA ALA A 137 -9.69 -2.45 15.56
C ALA A 137 -11.05 -2.30 16.28
N LYS A 138 -11.10 -1.86 17.54
CA LYS A 138 -12.33 -1.80 18.38
C LYS A 138 -13.54 -1.14 17.73
N ASN A 139 -13.31 -0.16 16.85
CA ASN A 139 -14.36 0.64 16.20
C ASN A 139 -14.70 0.17 14.79
N ASP A 140 -13.97 -0.81 14.23
CA ASP A 140 -14.29 -1.37 12.92
C ASP A 140 -15.36 -2.47 13.07
N LEU A 141 -16.57 -2.17 12.59
CA LEU A 141 -17.70 -3.09 12.60
C LEU A 141 -17.69 -4.07 11.43
N ASN A 142 -16.75 -3.94 10.48
CA ASN A 142 -16.68 -4.81 9.31
C ASN A 142 -16.09 -6.19 9.68
N PRO A 143 -16.50 -7.27 9.00
CA PRO A 143 -15.86 -8.58 9.16
C PRO A 143 -14.38 -8.51 8.74
N ALA A 144 -13.48 -8.55 9.72
CA ALA A 144 -12.04 -8.49 9.50
C ALA A 144 -11.58 -9.59 8.52
N TRP A 145 -10.76 -9.20 7.53
CA TRP A 145 -10.33 -10.07 6.44
C TRP A 145 -9.69 -11.40 6.92
N ARG A 146 -9.90 -12.46 6.15
CA ARG A 146 -9.29 -13.78 6.35
C ARG A 146 -8.78 -14.29 5.00
N PRO A 147 -7.65 -15.02 4.94
CA PRO A 147 -7.21 -15.68 3.72
C PRO A 147 -8.33 -16.54 3.13
N SER A 148 -8.59 -16.38 1.84
CA SER A 148 -9.55 -17.20 1.10
C SER A 148 -9.05 -18.63 0.90
N GLY A 149 -7.73 -18.84 1.00
CA GLY A 149 -7.07 -20.08 0.61
C GLY A 149 -6.78 -20.18 -0.89
N ILE A 150 -7.11 -19.14 -1.66
CA ILE A 150 -6.76 -18.96 -3.06
C ILE A 150 -5.64 -17.91 -3.13
N PRO A 151 -4.37 -18.31 -3.31
CA PRO A 151 -3.22 -17.40 -3.22
C PRO A 151 -3.35 -16.19 -4.14
N GLU A 152 -3.84 -16.38 -5.36
CA GLU A 152 -4.02 -15.31 -6.36
C GLU A 152 -4.96 -14.21 -5.85
N GLN A 153 -6.08 -14.59 -5.23
CA GLN A 153 -7.04 -13.65 -4.66
C GLN A 153 -6.48 -12.95 -3.43
N ASP A 154 -5.79 -13.69 -2.56
CA ASP A 154 -5.20 -13.14 -1.34
C ASP A 154 -4.06 -12.15 -1.67
N PHE A 155 -3.19 -12.47 -2.63
CA PHE A 155 -2.13 -11.57 -3.13
C PHE A 155 -2.66 -10.31 -3.83
N CYS A 156 -3.79 -10.40 -4.56
CA CYS A 156 -4.38 -9.23 -5.21
C CYS A 156 -4.68 -8.10 -4.20
N SER A 157 -5.10 -8.42 -2.97
CA SER A 157 -5.37 -7.42 -1.94
C SER A 157 -4.14 -6.58 -1.56
N PHE A 158 -2.98 -7.24 -1.45
CA PHE A 158 -1.70 -6.61 -1.10
C PHE A 158 -1.08 -5.84 -2.27
N LEU A 159 -1.21 -6.34 -3.50
CA LEU A 159 -0.59 -5.73 -4.68
C LEU A 159 -1.38 -4.55 -5.26
N MET A 160 -2.70 -4.49 -5.03
CA MET A 160 -3.59 -3.47 -5.61
C MET A 160 -3.12 -2.01 -5.39
N PRO A 161 -2.70 -1.57 -4.18
CA PRO A 161 -2.26 -0.19 -3.96
C PRO A 161 -1.01 0.20 -4.76
N TYR A 162 -0.11 -0.76 -5.00
CA TYR A 162 1.10 -0.54 -5.80
C TYR A 162 0.75 -0.34 -7.28
N TYR A 163 -0.12 -1.20 -7.83
CA TYR A 163 -0.58 -1.06 -9.22
C TYR A 163 -1.44 0.20 -9.44
N GLN A 164 -2.29 0.57 -8.48
CA GLN A 164 -3.03 1.84 -8.53
C GLN A 164 -2.10 3.06 -8.56
N LYS A 165 -1.03 3.06 -7.74
CA LYS A 165 -0.01 4.13 -7.76
C LYS A 165 0.76 4.16 -9.09
N GLN A 166 1.12 3.01 -9.64
CA GLN A 166 1.78 2.90 -10.95
C GLN A 166 0.88 3.39 -12.09
N GLU A 167 -0.40 3.01 -12.08
CA GLU A 167 -1.37 3.46 -13.08
C GLU A 167 -1.58 4.98 -13.02
N ALA A 168 -1.74 5.55 -11.81
CA ALA A 168 -1.88 6.99 -11.62
C ALA A 168 -0.68 7.77 -12.19
N PHE A 169 0.55 7.28 -11.96
CA PHE A 169 1.77 7.85 -12.54
C PHE A 169 1.79 7.76 -14.07
N LEU A 170 1.53 6.57 -14.65
CA LEU A 170 1.54 6.37 -16.10
C LEU A 170 0.45 7.21 -16.81
N ARG A 171 -0.72 7.37 -16.18
CA ARG A 171 -1.79 8.26 -16.66
C ARG A 171 -1.40 9.74 -16.65
N LEU A 172 -0.45 10.16 -15.79
CA LEU A 172 0.05 11.54 -15.75
C LEU A 172 1.05 11.80 -16.89
N GLU A 173 2.07 10.95 -17.04
CA GLU A 173 3.06 11.09 -18.12
C GLU A 173 2.43 10.91 -19.51
N LEU A 174 1.44 10.00 -19.66
CA LEU A 174 0.70 9.86 -20.92
C LEU A 174 -0.02 11.15 -21.32
N LYS A 175 -0.67 11.84 -20.38
CA LYS A 175 -1.34 13.13 -20.64
C LYS A 175 -0.36 14.22 -21.05
N LYS A 176 0.80 14.28 -20.41
CA LYS A 176 1.89 15.21 -20.75
C LYS A 176 2.41 14.97 -22.17
N ILE A 177 2.76 13.73 -22.51
CA ILE A 177 3.20 13.35 -23.85
C ILE A 177 2.12 13.63 -24.91
N GLN A 178 0.84 13.40 -24.59
CA GLN A 178 -0.27 13.74 -25.49
C GLN A 178 -0.40 15.26 -25.73
N ALA A 179 -0.26 16.08 -24.69
CA ALA A 179 -0.30 17.54 -24.81
C ALA A 179 0.89 18.10 -25.62
N GLU A 180 2.10 17.61 -25.35
CA GLU A 180 3.31 17.97 -26.09
C GLU A 180 3.20 17.58 -27.57
N ASN A 181 2.75 16.35 -27.86
CA ASN A 181 2.53 15.90 -29.24
C ASN A 181 1.44 16.69 -29.96
N ALA A 182 0.35 17.09 -29.29
CA ALA A 182 -0.69 17.92 -29.88
C ALA A 182 -0.16 19.32 -30.27
N ALA A 183 0.64 19.94 -29.39
CA ALA A 183 1.28 21.23 -29.67
C ALA A 183 2.31 21.13 -30.82
N LEU A 184 3.09 20.04 -30.87
CA LEU A 184 4.02 19.77 -31.97
C LEU A 184 3.28 19.53 -33.30
N ALA A 185 2.19 18.77 -33.30
CA ALA A 185 1.38 18.51 -34.48
C ALA A 185 0.78 19.81 -35.06
N GLN A 186 0.26 20.69 -34.21
CA GLN A 186 -0.21 22.02 -34.63
C GLN A 186 0.93 22.85 -35.26
N ARG A 187 2.10 22.90 -34.63
CA ARG A 187 3.27 23.63 -35.18
C ARG A 187 3.73 23.07 -36.53
N VAL A 188 3.70 21.75 -36.72
CA VAL A 188 4.01 21.11 -38.01
C VAL A 188 2.96 21.47 -39.07
N GLN A 189 1.67 21.49 -38.71
CA GLN A 189 0.59 21.82 -39.63
C GLN A 189 0.67 23.29 -40.11
N THR A 190 0.81 24.25 -39.19
CA THR A 190 1.03 25.66 -39.55
C THR A 190 2.33 25.86 -40.34
N GLY A 191 3.38 25.09 -40.04
CA GLY A 191 4.61 25.07 -40.83
C GLY A 191 4.37 24.65 -42.29
N ARG A 192 3.59 23.59 -42.52
CA ARG A 192 3.23 23.12 -43.88
C ARG A 192 2.36 24.12 -44.63
N GLU A 193 1.41 24.76 -43.95
CA GLU A 193 0.56 25.80 -44.52
C GLU A 193 1.38 27.02 -44.98
N ASN A 194 2.34 27.47 -44.16
CA ASN A 194 3.25 28.55 -44.51
C ASN A 194 4.17 28.20 -45.69
N ILE A 195 4.67 26.96 -45.75
CA ILE A 195 5.46 26.47 -46.90
C ILE A 195 4.59 26.49 -48.16
N SER A 196 3.39 25.91 -48.14
CA SER A 196 2.52 25.84 -49.32
C SER A 196 2.09 27.22 -49.84
N GLN A 197 1.80 28.17 -48.95
CA GLN A 197 1.56 29.57 -49.34
C GLN A 197 2.80 30.23 -49.98
N THR A 198 4.00 29.86 -49.54
CA THR A 198 5.26 30.39 -50.08
C THR A 198 5.57 29.78 -51.45
N GLU A 199 5.37 28.47 -51.61
CA GLU A 199 5.47 27.76 -52.89
C GLU A 199 4.50 28.37 -53.93
N GLN A 200 3.23 28.60 -53.56
CA GLN A 200 2.25 29.25 -54.43
C GLN A 200 2.69 30.64 -54.89
N ARG A 201 3.17 31.49 -53.97
CA ARG A 201 3.68 32.83 -54.30
C ARG A 201 4.88 32.78 -55.25
N ILE A 202 5.79 31.82 -55.03
CA ILE A 202 6.94 31.59 -55.92
C ILE A 202 6.47 31.14 -57.31
N SER A 203 5.51 30.21 -57.40
CA SER A 203 4.94 29.77 -58.68
C SER A 203 4.28 30.93 -59.44
N THR A 204 3.42 31.72 -58.79
CA THR A 204 2.78 32.88 -59.42
C THR A 204 3.81 33.90 -59.92
N ALA A 205 4.80 34.27 -59.09
CA ALA A 205 5.85 35.20 -59.50
C ALA A 205 6.69 34.64 -60.67
N VAL A 206 7.00 33.34 -60.68
CA VAL A 206 7.72 32.69 -61.78
C VAL A 206 6.90 32.70 -63.08
N ASP A 207 5.58 32.54 -63.01
CA ASP A 207 4.70 32.57 -64.19
C ASP A 207 4.44 34.01 -64.69
N GLU A 208 4.32 35.00 -63.79
CA GLU A 208 4.32 36.43 -64.13
C GLU A 208 5.61 36.84 -64.87
N TRP A 209 6.78 36.39 -64.38
CA TRP A 209 8.06 36.68 -65.02
C TRP A 209 8.19 36.02 -66.41
N LYS A 210 7.70 34.78 -66.59
CA LYS A 210 7.63 34.14 -67.92
C LYS A 210 6.75 34.94 -68.88
N ALA A 211 5.59 35.41 -68.43
CA ALA A 211 4.68 36.20 -69.24
C ALA A 211 5.33 37.53 -69.68
N ALA A 212 5.95 38.27 -68.75
CA ALA A 212 6.64 39.52 -69.05
C ALA A 212 7.83 39.34 -70.01
N VAL A 213 8.58 38.23 -69.91
CA VAL A 213 9.66 37.89 -70.86
C VAL A 213 9.07 37.59 -72.25
N ALA A 214 7.99 36.80 -72.34
CA ALA A 214 7.35 36.50 -73.61
C ALA A 214 6.75 37.76 -74.28
N GLU A 215 6.16 38.69 -73.51
CA GLU A 215 5.70 39.99 -74.03
C GLU A 215 6.88 40.81 -74.57
N PHE A 216 8.01 40.84 -73.87
CA PHE A 216 9.22 41.53 -74.33
C PHE A 216 9.81 40.91 -75.61
N GLU A 217 9.86 39.58 -75.72
CA GLU A 217 10.32 38.87 -76.93
C GLU A 217 9.43 39.16 -78.15
N ASN A 218 8.11 39.22 -77.95
CA ASN A 218 7.16 39.63 -79.00
C ASN A 218 7.34 41.10 -79.40
N LEU A 219 7.53 42.01 -78.44
CA LEU A 219 7.80 43.43 -78.71
C LEU A 219 9.13 43.64 -79.46
N ALA A 220 10.20 42.96 -79.05
CA ALA A 220 11.50 43.00 -79.72
C ALA A 220 11.40 42.48 -81.17
N SER A 221 10.65 41.40 -81.38
CA SER A 221 10.39 40.84 -82.72
C SER A 221 9.56 41.77 -83.61
N SER A 222 8.68 42.58 -83.02
CA SER A 222 7.88 43.60 -83.74
C SER A 222 8.69 44.86 -84.09
N LEU A 223 9.67 45.21 -83.26
CA LEU A 223 10.55 46.39 -83.45
C LEU A 223 11.74 46.14 -84.39
N CYS A 224 12.03 44.88 -84.72
CA CYS A 224 13.06 44.47 -85.68
C CYS A 224 12.44 44.06 -87.03
N PRO A 225 12.13 45.00 -87.95
CA PRO A 225 11.67 44.64 -89.29
C PRO A 225 12.75 43.83 -90.02
N ALA A 226 12.35 42.73 -90.66
CA ALA A 226 13.26 41.79 -91.30
C ALA A 226 14.01 42.33 -92.55
N ASP A 227 13.63 43.51 -93.05
CA ASP A 227 14.06 44.07 -94.34
C ASP A 227 14.87 45.38 -94.20
N VAL A 228 15.98 45.37 -93.46
CA VAL A 228 16.96 46.50 -93.47
C VAL A 228 18.43 46.06 -93.61
N PHE A 229 18.70 44.85 -94.11
CA PHE A 229 20.03 44.45 -94.58
C PHE A 229 19.94 43.53 -95.82
N ASN A 230 19.80 44.13 -97.00
CA ASN A 230 19.76 43.39 -98.27
C ASN A 230 20.32 44.23 -99.45
N VAL A 231 21.57 44.71 -99.28
CA VAL A 231 22.45 45.33 -100.30
C VAL A 231 23.88 44.89 -100.00
#